data_AF-A0A0M4JRG9-F1
#
_entry.id   AF-A0A0M4JRG9-F1
#
_cell.length_a   1.000
_cell.length_b   1.000
_cell.length_c   1.000
_cell.angle_alpha   90.00
_cell.angle_beta   90.00
_cell.angle_gamma   90.00
#
_symmetry.space_group_name_H-M   'P 1'
#
loop_
_entity.id
_entity.type
_entity.pdbx_description
1 polymer ?
#
loop_
_entity_poly.entity_id
_entity_poly.type
_entity_poly.pdbx_seq_one_letter_code
_entity_poly.pdbx_strand_id
1 'polypeptide(L)'
;MLKNKGKIILISLVSMITCLLTILVLLKLVNYSLVTGYLLGSCFLYISLFFMKLAIKNLIDTLNPYNYMFIITLRIGFYIVPFLISFYLPNLFSIYGLVIAFVINWFPSVYYSKAK
;
A
#
# COMPACT_ATOMS: atom_id res chain seq x y z
N MET A 1 -14.31 11.62 20.18
CA MET A 1 -12.86 11.57 19.90
C MET A 1 -12.37 10.24 19.29
N LEU A 2 -13.12 9.12 19.33
CA LEU A 2 -12.58 7.81 18.89
C LEU A 2 -13.21 7.12 17.66
N LYS A 3 -13.54 7.93 16.63
CA LYS A 3 -14.00 7.49 15.29
C LYS A 3 -12.86 7.09 14.32
N ASN A 4 -11.60 7.33 14.69
CA ASN A 4 -10.41 7.18 13.82
C ASN A 4 -9.36 6.17 14.33
N LYS A 5 -9.63 5.41 15.40
CA LYS A 5 -8.63 4.51 16.04
C LYS A 5 -7.91 3.59 15.06
N GLY A 6 -8.64 2.93 14.14
CA GLY A 6 -8.03 2.03 13.17
C GLY A 6 -7.08 2.70 12.18
N LYS A 7 -7.37 3.94 11.75
CA LYS A 7 -6.47 4.72 10.88
C LYS A 7 -5.20 5.13 11.62
N ILE A 8 -5.33 5.50 12.90
CA ILE A 8 -4.20 5.88 13.75
C ILE A 8 -3.27 4.69 13.96
N ILE A 9 -3.82 3.50 14.21
CA ILE A 9 -3.03 2.26 14.38
C ILE A 9 -2.31 1.87 13.08
N LEU A 10 -2.95 2.05 11.93
CA LEU A 10 -2.33 1.81 10.62
C LEU A 10 -1.16 2.78 10.36
N ILE A 11 -1.36 4.07 10.63
CA ILE A 11 -0.31 5.09 10.49
C ILE A 11 0.83 4.81 11.47
N SER A 12 0.53 4.43 12.71
CA SER A 12 1.57 4.10 13.69
C SER A 12 2.39 2.89 13.27
N LEU A 13 1.76 1.84 12.72
CA LEU A 13 2.47 0.66 12.20
C LEU A 13 3.40 1.02 11.04
N VAL A 14 2.93 1.77 10.05
CA VAL A 14 3.77 2.24 8.93
C VAL A 14 4.93 3.10 9.45
N SER A 15 4.68 3.99 10.41
CA SER A 15 5.72 4.85 11.01
C SER A 15 6.78 4.05 11.78
N MET A 16 6.37 3.00 12.51
CA MET A 16 7.30 2.13 13.23
C MET A 16 8.20 1.34 12.27
N ILE A 17 7.62 0.77 11.21
CA ILE A 17 8.39 0.00 10.22
C ILE A 17 9.35 0.89 9.46
N THR A 18 8.89 2.07 9.01
CA THR A 18 9.77 3.05 8.35
C THR A 18 10.89 3.49 9.26
N CYS A 19 10.62 3.76 10.54
CA CYS A 19 11.65 4.09 11.53
C CYS A 19 12.70 2.97 11.66
N LEU A 20 12.27 1.72 11.83
CA LEU A 20 13.18 0.56 11.89
C LEU A 20 14.04 0.44 10.62
N LEU A 21 13.43 0.56 9.44
CA LEU A 21 14.14 0.51 8.17
C LEU A 21 15.14 1.66 8.03
N THR A 22 14.80 2.87 8.49
CA THR A 22 15.75 4.00 8.47
C THR A 22 16.93 3.79 9.42
N ILE A 23 16.72 3.20 10.60
CA ILE A 23 17.82 2.85 11.52
C ILE A 23 18.76 1.82 10.87
N LEU A 24 18.21 0.81 10.21
CA LEU A 24 18.98 -0.20 9.46
C LEU A 24 19.83 0.44 8.34
N VAL A 25 19.32 1.47 7.67
CA VAL A 25 20.05 2.24 6.66
C VAL A 25 21.16 3.09 7.28
N LEU A 26 20.89 3.75 8.43
CA LEU A 26 21.90 4.54 9.14
C LEU A 26 23.07 3.68 9.63
N LEU A 27 22.79 2.45 10.07
CA LEU A 27 23.79 1.45 10.44
C LEU A 27 24.52 0.83 9.24
N LYS A 28 24.20 1.25 8.01
CA LYS A 28 24.73 0.73 6.74
C LYS A 28 24.56 -0.79 6.56
N LEU A 29 23.61 -1.39 7.27
CA LEU A 29 23.27 -2.81 7.12
C LEU A 29 22.45 -3.06 5.85
N VAL A 30 21.71 -2.05 5.39
CA VAL A 30 20.84 -2.13 4.23
C VAL A 30 20.94 -0.86 3.38
N ASN A 31 20.76 -1.00 2.07
CA ASN A 31 20.70 0.12 1.14
C ASN A 31 19.43 0.96 1.33
N TYR A 32 19.54 2.27 1.09
CA TYR A 32 18.41 3.20 1.16
C TYR A 32 17.27 2.84 0.19
N SER A 33 17.59 2.10 -0.88
CA SER A 33 16.63 1.58 -1.86
C SER A 33 15.54 0.68 -1.23
N LEU A 34 15.82 0.09 -0.06
CA LEU A 34 14.84 -0.68 0.69
C LEU A 34 13.74 0.21 1.30
N VAL A 35 14.13 1.36 1.87
CA VAL A 35 13.19 2.32 2.50
C VAL A 35 12.29 2.95 1.45
N THR A 36 12.88 3.41 0.35
CA THR A 36 12.14 4.00 -0.77
C THR A 36 11.22 2.97 -1.44
N GLY A 37 11.68 1.73 -1.63
CA GLY A 37 10.86 0.62 -2.11
C GLY A 37 9.67 0.34 -1.20
N TYR A 38 9.87 0.36 0.13
CA TYR A 38 8.79 0.20 1.10
C TYR A 38 7.77 1.35 1.02
N LEU A 39 8.23 2.60 0.95
CA LEU A 39 7.35 3.77 0.84
C LEU A 39 6.52 3.73 -0.45
N LEU A 40 7.14 3.39 -1.56
CA LEU A 40 6.48 3.26 -2.86
C LEU A 40 5.39 2.17 -2.81
N GLY A 41 5.73 0.97 -2.34
CA GLY A 41 4.76 -0.13 -2.20
C GLY A 41 3.60 0.23 -1.26
N SER A 42 3.89 0.91 -0.15
CA SER A 42 2.88 1.37 0.81
C SER A 42 1.90 2.35 0.16
N CYS A 43 2.41 3.35 -0.56
CA CYS A 43 1.59 4.37 -1.21
C CYS A 43 0.63 3.76 -2.24
N PHE A 44 1.15 2.91 -3.14
CA PHE A 44 0.35 2.24 -4.16
C PHE A 44 -0.69 1.29 -3.58
N LEU A 45 -0.36 0.58 -2.49
CA LEU A 45 -1.31 -0.30 -1.80
C LEU A 45 -2.48 0.51 -1.21
N TYR A 46 -2.23 1.65 -0.55
CA TYR A 46 -3.30 2.48 0.00
C TYR A 46 -4.18 3.10 -1.09
N ILE A 47 -3.58 3.55 -2.20
CA ILE A 47 -4.34 4.02 -3.37
C ILE A 47 -5.24 2.90 -3.89
N SER A 48 -4.71 1.69 -4.05
CA SER A 48 -5.48 0.53 -4.51
C SER A 48 -6.68 0.19 -3.61
N LEU A 49 -6.52 0.27 -2.28
CA LEU A 49 -7.62 0.09 -1.33
C LEU A 49 -8.67 1.20 -1.42
N PHE A 50 -8.26 2.43 -1.70
CA PHE A 50 -9.19 3.54 -1.91
C PHE A 50 -10.04 3.31 -3.17
N PHE A 51 -9.42 2.88 -4.26
CA PHE A 51 -10.12 2.52 -5.51
C PHE A 51 -11.09 1.36 -5.31
N MET A 52 -10.77 0.37 -4.46
CA MET A 52 -11.70 -0.71 -4.12
C MET A 52 -12.99 -0.18 -3.46
N LYS A 53 -12.87 0.76 -2.52
CA LYS A 53 -14.04 1.37 -1.86
C LYS A 53 -14.87 2.21 -2.84
N LEU A 54 -14.21 2.93 -3.73
CA LEU A 54 -14.88 3.67 -4.80
C LEU A 54 -15.62 2.74 -5.76
N ALA A 55 -15.01 1.62 -6.17
CA ALA A 55 -15.64 0.64 -7.06
C ALA A 55 -16.94 0.10 -6.46
N ILE A 56 -16.90 -0.32 -5.19
CA ILE A 56 -18.06 -0.89 -4.49
C ILE A 56 -19.16 0.17 -4.34
N LYS A 57 -18.81 1.39 -3.91
CA LYS A 57 -19.78 2.47 -3.75
C LYS A 57 -20.46 2.80 -5.09
N ASN A 58 -19.68 2.93 -6.16
CA ASN A 58 -20.19 3.25 -7.48
C ASN A 58 -21.09 2.14 -8.04
N LEU A 59 -20.78 0.88 -7.77
CA LEU A 59 -21.64 -0.25 -8.14
C LEU A 59 -22.99 -0.21 -7.41
N ILE A 60 -23.00 0.14 -6.12
CA ILE A 60 -24.25 0.25 -5.33
C ILE A 60 -25.09 1.44 -5.81
N ASP A 61 -24.46 2.59 -6.06
CA ASP A 61 -25.16 3.83 -6.39
C ASP A 61 -25.71 3.84 -7.84
N THR A 62 -24.96 3.26 -8.79
CA THR A 62 -25.31 3.34 -10.23
C THR A 62 -25.78 2.02 -10.83
N LEU A 63 -25.58 0.90 -10.13
CA LEU A 63 -25.80 -0.47 -10.65
C LEU A 63 -25.10 -0.72 -12.00
N ASN A 64 -24.09 0.08 -12.37
CA ASN A 64 -23.41 -0.03 -13.65
C ASN A 64 -22.19 -0.99 -13.56
N PRO A 65 -22.27 -2.19 -14.14
CA PRO A 65 -21.18 -3.18 -14.05
C PRO A 65 -19.93 -2.76 -14.84
N TYR A 66 -20.07 -1.98 -15.92
CA TYR A 66 -18.93 -1.56 -16.74
C TYR A 66 -18.01 -0.60 -15.98
N ASN A 67 -18.59 0.32 -15.22
CA ASN A 67 -17.81 1.27 -14.42
C ASN A 67 -17.11 0.57 -13.25
N TYR A 68 -17.77 -0.43 -12.66
CA TYR A 68 -17.14 -1.30 -11.66
C TYR A 68 -15.93 -2.04 -12.25
N MET A 69 -16.08 -2.67 -13.43
CA MET A 69 -14.99 -3.38 -14.09
C MET A 69 -13.82 -2.46 -14.44
N PHE A 70 -14.10 -1.24 -14.90
CA PHE A 70 -13.07 -0.24 -15.18
C PHE A 70 -12.23 0.11 -13.93
N ILE A 71 -12.89 0.39 -12.80
CA ILE A 71 -12.21 0.75 -11.55
C ILE A 71 -11.42 -0.45 -10.99
N ILE A 72 -11.92 -1.68 -11.13
CA ILE A 72 -11.20 -2.90 -10.75
C ILE A 72 -9.95 -3.11 -11.63
N THR A 73 -10.02 -2.88 -12.93
CA THR A 73 -8.85 -2.96 -13.82
C THR A 73 -7.79 -1.92 -13.43
N LEU A 74 -8.19 -0.69 -13.13
CA LEU A 74 -7.28 0.34 -12.59
C LEU A 74 -6.60 -0.11 -11.30
N ARG A 75 -7.32 -0.79 -10.41
CA ARG A 75 -6.79 -1.34 -9.16
C ARG A 75 -5.66 -2.34 -9.41
N ILE A 76 -5.81 -3.22 -10.42
CA ILE A 76 -4.78 -4.19 -10.81
C ILE A 76 -3.52 -3.44 -11.30
N GLY A 77 -3.70 -2.35 -12.05
CA GLY A 77 -2.60 -1.47 -12.44
C GLY A 77 -1.81 -0.95 -11.24
N PHE A 78 -2.47 -0.48 -10.18
CA PHE A 78 -1.80 -0.03 -8.96
C PHE A 78 -1.01 -1.13 -8.22
N TYR A 79 -1.33 -2.41 -8.46
CA TYR A 79 -0.51 -3.51 -7.93
C TYR A 79 0.72 -3.79 -8.78
N ILE A 80 0.60 -3.74 -10.11
CA ILE A 80 1.70 -4.12 -11.01
C ILE A 80 2.73 -2.99 -11.19
N VAL A 81 2.27 -1.74 -11.29
CA VAL A 81 3.13 -0.56 -11.51
C VAL A 81 4.30 -0.46 -10.52
N PRO A 82 4.12 -0.57 -9.19
CA PRO A 82 5.25 -0.44 -8.27
C PRO A 82 6.29 -1.56 -8.46
N PHE A 83 5.87 -2.79 -8.81
CA PHE A 83 6.81 -3.86 -9.15
C PHE A 83 7.60 -3.57 -10.42
N LEU A 84 6.94 -3.02 -11.46
CA LEU A 84 7.64 -2.60 -12.68
C LEU A 84 8.68 -1.52 -12.37
N ILE A 85 8.31 -0.48 -11.61
CA ILE A 85 9.23 0.59 -11.19
C ILE A 85 10.45 -0.01 -10.49
N SER A 86 10.23 -0.94 -9.57
CA SER A 86 11.31 -1.58 -8.82
C SER A 86 12.19 -2.51 -9.67
N PHE A 87 11.63 -3.16 -10.69
CA PHE A 87 12.39 -3.98 -11.63
C PHE A 87 13.26 -3.14 -12.55
N TYR A 88 12.76 -2.00 -13.03
CA TYR A 88 13.52 -1.11 -13.93
C TYR A 88 14.50 -0.19 -13.19
N LEU A 89 14.25 0.13 -11.92
CA LEU A 89 15.08 1.04 -11.10
C LEU A 89 15.50 0.39 -9.77
N PRO A 90 16.21 -0.76 -9.78
CA PRO A 90 16.52 -1.53 -8.57
C PRO A 90 17.45 -0.79 -7.60
N ASN A 91 18.29 0.12 -8.12
CA ASN A 91 19.19 0.95 -7.32
C ASN A 91 18.43 2.02 -6.50
N LEU A 92 17.26 2.44 -6.97
CA LEU A 92 16.41 3.43 -6.29
C LEU A 92 15.30 2.78 -5.48
N PHE A 93 14.71 1.69 -5.98
CA PHE A 93 13.57 1.01 -5.37
C PHE A 93 13.83 -0.49 -5.34
N SER A 94 14.11 -1.03 -4.16
CA SER A 94 14.34 -2.46 -3.97
C SER A 94 13.04 -3.25 -3.99
N ILE A 95 13.04 -4.36 -4.75
CA ILE A 95 11.90 -5.30 -4.84
C ILE A 95 11.57 -5.84 -3.46
N TYR A 96 12.59 -6.11 -2.64
CA TYR A 96 12.42 -6.60 -1.28
C TYR A 96 11.66 -5.59 -0.40
N GLY A 97 12.00 -4.31 -0.49
CA GLY A 97 11.28 -3.25 0.24
C GLY A 97 9.81 -3.19 -0.14
N LEU A 98 9.53 -3.40 -1.43
CA LEU A 98 8.18 -3.41 -1.99
C LEU A 98 7.36 -4.60 -1.49
N VAL A 99 7.94 -5.80 -1.50
CA VAL A 99 7.30 -7.02 -0.97
C VAL A 99 6.99 -6.86 0.52
N ILE A 100 7.93 -6.32 1.31
CA ILE A 100 7.72 -6.03 2.74
C ILE A 100 6.52 -5.09 2.93
N ALA A 101 6.41 -4.03 2.13
CA ALA A 101 5.28 -3.12 2.19
C ALA A 101 3.94 -3.81 1.88
N PHE A 102 3.89 -4.68 0.87
CA PHE A 102 2.68 -5.42 0.55
C PHE A 102 2.29 -6.39 1.67
N VAL A 103 3.21 -7.22 2.13
CA VAL A 103 2.90 -8.22 3.17
C VAL A 103 2.43 -7.55 4.46
N ILE A 104 3.15 -6.53 4.92
CA ILE A 104 2.87 -5.93 6.23
C ILE A 104 1.67 -5.00 6.18
N ASN A 105 1.49 -4.18 5.12
CA ASN A 105 0.39 -3.21 5.09
C ASN A 105 -0.92 -3.83 4.60
N TRP A 106 -0.89 -4.94 3.86
CA TRP A 106 -2.09 -5.63 3.41
C TRP A 106 -2.88 -6.22 4.57
N PHE A 107 -2.20 -6.93 5.48
CA PHE A 107 -2.85 -7.67 6.58
C PHE A 107 -3.74 -6.79 7.48
N PRO A 108 -3.25 -5.67 8.03
CA PRO A 108 -4.05 -4.77 8.86
C PRO A 108 -5.18 -4.11 8.07
N SER A 109 -4.92 -3.77 6.81
CA SER A 109 -5.89 -3.04 5.98
C SER A 109 -7.16 -3.84 5.67
N VAL A 110 -7.02 -5.16 5.47
CA VAL A 110 -8.14 -6.07 5.25
C VAL A 110 -8.92 -6.30 6.54
N TYR A 111 -8.22 -6.46 7.67
CA TYR A 111 -8.85 -6.74 8.96
C TYR A 111 -9.65 -5.55 9.51
N TYR A 112 -9.11 -4.33 9.41
CA TYR A 112 -9.81 -3.12 9.85
C TYR A 112 -10.99 -2.74 8.95
N SER A 113 -11.06 -3.25 7.72
CA SER A 113 -12.22 -3.04 6.85
C SER A 113 -13.43 -3.90 7.22
N LYS A 114 -13.24 -5.02 7.94
CA LYS A 114 -14.33 -5.93 8.35
C LYS A 114 -14.91 -5.60 9.73
N ALA A 115 -14.18 -4.87 10.58
CA ALA A 115 -14.58 -4.56 11.95
C ALA A 115 -15.53 -3.34 12.07
N LYS A 116 -16.21 -2.97 10.99
CA LYS A 116 -17.08 -1.80 10.89
C LYS A 116 -18.36 -2.16 10.18
#